data_AF-A0A7C3TWB7-F1
#
_entry.id   AF-A0A7C3TWB7-F1
#
_cell.length_a   1.000
_cell.length_b   1.000
_cell.length_c   1.000
_cell.angle_alpha   90.00
_cell.angle_beta   90.00
_cell.angle_gamma   90.00
#
_symmetry.space_group_name_H-M   'P 1'
#
loop_
_entity.id
_entity.type
_entity.pdbx_description
1 polymer ?
#
loop_
_entity_poly.entity_id
_entity_poly.type
_entity_poly.pdbx_seq_one_letter_code
_entity_poly.pdbx_strand_id
1 'polypeptide(L)'
;MANQKKMQRQLLWNSRANEEEQSMRYIFVIVNESRERESIKSKIIETLAPVDNFVKREGKSGANPYCLLVFDSPKRLENPSSIYNGAVKRDIRLYERQTTGIDGLEDYIIKELSK
;
A
#
# COMPACT_ATOMS: atom_id res chain seq x y z
N MET A 1 -24.45 -23.97 -1.49
CA MET A 1 -23.05 -23.88 -1.94
C MET A 1 -22.50 -22.55 -1.47
N ALA A 2 -21.54 -22.55 -0.54
CA ALA A 2 -20.96 -21.32 -0.02
C ALA A 2 -20.04 -20.70 -1.09
N ASN A 3 -20.42 -19.53 -1.61
CA ASN A 3 -19.54 -18.71 -2.45
C ASN A 3 -18.35 -18.28 -1.57
N GLN A 4 -17.25 -19.03 -1.60
CA GLN A 4 -16.01 -18.60 -0.98
C GLN A 4 -15.61 -17.28 -1.65
N LYS A 5 -15.69 -16.16 -0.93
CA LYS A 5 -15.15 -14.87 -1.41
C LYS A 5 -13.68 -15.09 -1.76
N LYS A 6 -13.37 -15.13 -3.06
CA LYS A 6 -12.02 -15.35 -3.58
C LYS A 6 -11.17 -14.14 -3.20
N MET A 7 -10.00 -14.37 -2.60
CA MET A 7 -9.07 -13.31 -2.22
C MET A 7 -8.66 -12.50 -3.45
N GLN A 8 -8.74 -11.17 -3.34
CA GLN A 8 -8.39 -10.24 -4.42
C GLN A 8 -6.92 -9.82 -4.28
N ARG A 9 -6.00 -10.64 -4.81
CA ARG A 9 -4.57 -10.33 -4.78
C ARG A 9 -4.26 -9.10 -5.62
N GLN A 10 -3.71 -8.05 -5.01
CA GLN A 10 -3.40 -6.79 -5.68
C GLN A 10 -2.42 -5.92 -4.91
N LEU A 11 -1.76 -5.01 -5.62
CA LEU A 11 -0.97 -3.91 -5.08
C LEU A 11 -1.65 -2.58 -5.44
N LEU A 12 -2.20 -1.90 -4.44
CA LEU A 12 -2.69 -0.53 -4.58
C LEU A 12 -1.59 0.44 -4.16
N TRP A 13 -1.46 1.55 -4.87
CA TRP A 13 -0.45 2.53 -4.50
C TRP A 13 -0.84 3.96 -4.86
N ASN A 14 -0.21 4.90 -4.16
CA ASN A 14 -0.25 6.31 -4.49
C ASN A 14 1.07 6.97 -4.08
N SER A 15 1.33 8.13 -4.66
CA SER A 15 2.43 8.98 -4.27
C SER A 15 2.03 10.45 -4.32
N ARG A 16 2.60 11.25 -3.43
CA ARG A 16 2.42 12.71 -3.38
C ARG A 16 3.75 13.38 -3.09
N ALA A 17 3.96 14.55 -3.65
CA ALA A 17 5.13 15.35 -3.30
C ALA A 17 5.01 15.76 -1.82
N ASN A 18 6.09 15.58 -1.08
CA ASN A 18 6.28 16.21 0.20
C ASN A 18 7.03 17.53 -0.05
N GLU A 19 6.30 18.64 -0.05
CA GLU A 19 6.82 19.95 -0.44
C GLU A 19 7.93 20.45 0.50
N GLU A 20 7.96 19.97 1.74
CA GLU A 20 8.93 20.40 2.76
C GLU A 20 10.29 19.71 2.60
N GLU A 21 10.35 18.50 2.05
CA GLU A 21 11.54 17.64 2.13
C GLU A 21 12.14 17.24 0.76
N GLN A 22 11.66 17.82 -0.35
CA GLN A 22 12.03 17.40 -1.72
C GLN A 22 11.88 15.88 -1.96
N SER A 23 11.00 15.23 -1.19
CA SER A 23 10.77 13.78 -1.20
C SER A 23 9.36 13.48 -1.72
N MET A 24 9.11 12.20 -2.00
CA MET A 24 7.79 11.70 -2.36
C MET A 24 7.28 10.82 -1.22
N ARG A 25 6.09 11.16 -0.71
CA ARG A 25 5.35 10.31 0.21
C ARG A 25 4.67 9.22 -0.56
N TYR A 26 5.02 7.98 -0.27
CA TYR A 26 4.42 6.79 -0.84
C TYR A 26 3.45 6.14 0.13
N ILE A 27 2.37 5.62 -0.44
CA ILE A 27 1.40 4.80 0.27
C ILE A 27 1.15 3.56 -0.57
N PHE A 28 1.38 2.38 0.00
CA PHE A 28 1.14 1.09 -0.64
C PHE A 28 0.19 0.24 0.20
N VAL A 29 -0.73 -0.46 -0.46
CA VAL A 29 -1.56 -1.50 0.15
C VAL A 29 -1.32 -2.79 -0.60
N ILE A 30 -0.71 -3.74 0.10
CA ILE A 30 -0.41 -5.07 -0.43
C ILE A 30 -1.49 -6.02 0.06
N VAL A 31 -2.40 -6.41 -0.83
CA VAL A 31 -3.42 -7.42 -0.52
C VAL A 31 -2.94 -8.75 -1.08
N ASN A 32 -2.43 -9.62 -0.21
CA ASN A 32 -1.90 -10.91 -0.62
C ASN A 32 -1.73 -11.86 0.58
N GLU A 33 -1.34 -13.10 0.35
CA GLU A 33 -0.93 -14.04 1.40
C GLU A 33 0.36 -13.62 2.10
N SER A 34 0.54 -14.03 3.36
CA SER A 34 1.61 -13.53 4.26
C SER A 34 3.01 -13.63 3.65
N ARG A 35 3.35 -14.79 3.07
CA ARG A 35 4.67 -15.03 2.46
C ARG A 35 4.95 -14.10 1.28
N GLU A 36 3.95 -13.87 0.42
CA GLU A 36 4.11 -12.98 -0.73
C GLU A 36 4.17 -11.51 -0.30
N ARG A 37 3.39 -11.10 0.72
CA ARG A 37 3.41 -9.72 1.21
C ARG A 37 4.80 -9.29 1.69
N GLU A 38 5.51 -10.16 2.39
CA GLU A 38 6.86 -9.87 2.88
C GLU A 38 7.86 -9.71 1.73
N SER A 39 7.79 -10.56 0.70
CA SER A 39 8.63 -10.41 -0.51
C SER A 39 8.33 -9.11 -1.27
N ILE A 40 7.04 -8.76 -1.43
CA ILE A 40 6.62 -7.53 -2.10
C ILE A 40 7.10 -6.31 -1.30
N LYS A 41 6.96 -6.33 0.03
CA LYS A 41 7.46 -5.28 0.92
C LYS A 41 8.96 -5.08 0.75
N SER A 42 9.77 -6.14 0.81
CA SER A 42 11.22 -6.00 0.63
C SER A 42 11.58 -5.36 -0.71
N LYS A 43 10.93 -5.79 -1.80
CA LYS A 43 11.13 -5.17 -3.12
C LYS A 43 10.74 -3.69 -3.17
N ILE A 44 9.62 -3.31 -2.53
CA ILE A 44 9.21 -1.90 -2.44
C ILE A 44 10.32 -1.07 -1.75
N ILE A 45 10.79 -1.54 -0.60
CA ILE A 45 11.78 -0.83 0.20
C ILE A 45 13.14 -0.79 -0.50
N GLU A 46 13.59 -1.87 -1.11
CA GLU A 46 14.83 -1.90 -1.90
C GLU A 46 14.77 -0.94 -3.09
N THR A 47 13.63 -0.93 -3.81
CA THR A 47 13.42 -0.04 -4.97
C THR A 47 13.48 1.43 -4.56
N LEU A 48 12.87 1.76 -3.42
CA LEU A 48 12.67 3.14 -2.96
C LEU A 48 13.64 3.56 -1.85
N ALA A 49 14.64 2.75 -1.49
CA ALA A 49 15.64 3.13 -0.51
C ALA A 49 16.50 4.33 -1.00
N PRO A 50 16.85 5.30 -0.13
CA PRO A 50 16.53 5.36 1.29
C PRO A 50 15.05 5.68 1.56
N VAL A 51 14.52 5.16 2.68
CA VAL A 51 13.14 5.41 3.12
C VAL A 51 13.14 6.07 4.50
N ASP A 52 12.32 7.11 4.65
CA ASP A 52 12.13 7.87 5.88
C ASP A 52 10.67 7.79 6.34
N ASN A 53 10.39 8.14 7.60
CA ASN A 53 9.04 8.15 8.18
C ASN A 53 8.25 6.85 7.94
N PHE A 54 8.95 5.71 7.98
CA PHE A 54 8.37 4.41 7.63
C PHE A 54 7.35 3.93 8.67
N VAL A 55 6.12 3.73 8.22
CA VAL A 55 5.01 3.15 8.97
C VAL A 55 4.51 1.90 8.26
N LYS A 56 4.37 0.82 9.04
CA LYS A 56 3.77 -0.45 8.60
C LYS A 56 2.54 -0.74 9.45
N ARG A 57 1.43 -1.08 8.81
CA ARG A 57 0.25 -1.66 9.46
C ARG A 57 -0.21 -2.92 8.74
N GLU A 58 -0.57 -3.93 9.51
CA GLU A 58 -1.17 -5.15 8.97
C GLU A 58 -2.62 -5.25 9.41
N GLY A 59 -3.46 -5.72 8.50
CA GLY A 59 -4.88 -5.87 8.79
C GLY A 59 -5.52 -6.95 7.94
N LYS A 60 -6.81 -7.16 8.15
CA LYS A 60 -7.60 -8.12 7.38
C LYS A 60 -9.00 -7.56 7.18
N SER A 61 -9.47 -7.59 5.93
CA SER A 61 -10.85 -7.24 5.58
C SER A 61 -11.51 -8.45 4.91
N GLY A 62 -12.37 -9.15 5.65
CA GLY A 62 -12.97 -10.42 5.19
C GLY A 62 -11.91 -11.47 4.84
N ALA A 63 -11.86 -11.90 3.58
CA ALA A 63 -10.87 -12.86 3.07
C ALA A 63 -9.56 -12.22 2.57
N ASN A 64 -9.44 -10.89 2.66
CA ASN A 64 -8.34 -10.10 2.11
C ASN A 64 -7.41 -9.62 3.23
N PRO A 65 -6.38 -10.39 3.61
CA PRO A 65 -5.34 -9.88 4.49
C PRO A 65 -4.47 -8.87 3.72
N TYR A 66 -4.12 -7.77 4.37
CA TYR A 66 -3.41 -6.67 3.74
C TYR A 66 -2.28 -6.13 4.61
N CYS A 67 -1.33 -5.45 3.95
CA CYS A 67 -0.25 -4.69 4.58
C CYS A 67 -0.25 -3.28 3.99
N LEU A 68 -0.40 -2.29 4.85
CA LEU A 68 -0.28 -0.87 4.55
C LEU A 68 1.16 -0.43 4.86
N LEU A 69 1.81 0.18 3.87
CA LEU A 69 3.12 0.82 4.02
C LEU A 69 2.97 2.29 3.69
N VAL A 70 3.47 3.16 4.57
CA VAL A 70 3.56 4.60 4.36
C VAL A 70 5.00 5.00 4.65
N PHE A 71 5.63 5.73 3.74
CA PHE A 71 6.99 6.23 3.95
C PHE A 71 7.31 7.33 2.94
N ASP A 72 8.35 8.10 3.23
CA ASP A 72 8.88 9.09 2.33
C ASP A 72 10.16 8.55 1.66
N SER A 73 10.38 8.93 0.40
CA SER A 73 11.58 8.56 -0.33
C SER A 73 11.98 9.65 -1.31
N PRO A 74 13.27 9.96 -1.47
CA PRO A 74 13.75 10.87 -2.50
C PRO A 74 13.66 10.25 -3.91
N LYS A 75 13.48 8.93 -4.02
CA LYS A 75 13.37 8.23 -5.30
C LYS A 75 11.95 8.31 -5.87
N ARG A 76 11.89 8.40 -7.20
CA ARG A 76 10.63 8.31 -7.95
C ARG A 76 10.40 6.88 -8.40
N LEU A 77 9.19 6.37 -8.17
CA LEU A 77 8.75 5.07 -8.68
C LEU A 77 8.39 5.22 -10.16
N GLU A 78 9.25 4.71 -11.03
CA GLU A 78 9.03 4.77 -12.48
C GLU A 78 8.04 3.70 -12.95
N ASN A 79 8.16 2.47 -12.44
CA ASN A 79 7.32 1.35 -12.84
C ASN A 79 6.89 0.50 -11.64
N PRO A 80 5.65 0.63 -11.14
CA PRO A 80 5.15 -0.17 -10.02
C PRO A 80 4.95 -1.66 -10.38
N SER A 81 4.88 -2.01 -11.67
CA SER A 81 4.72 -3.41 -12.11
C SER A 81 6.01 -4.23 -11.99
N SER A 82 7.18 -3.61 -11.80
CA SER A 82 8.43 -4.34 -11.50
C SER A 82 8.43 -4.97 -10.10
N ILE A 83 7.61 -4.42 -9.19
CA ILE A 83 7.52 -4.83 -7.79
C ILE A 83 6.62 -6.06 -7.65
N TYR A 84 5.53 -6.12 -8.41
CA TYR A 84 4.51 -7.15 -8.30
C TYR A 84 3.95 -7.54 -9.67
N ASN A 85 3.98 -8.84 -9.98
CA ASN A 85 3.53 -9.40 -11.25
C ASN A 85 1.99 -9.59 -11.36
N GLY A 86 1.23 -9.25 -10.32
CA GLY A 86 -0.23 -9.35 -10.33
C GLY A 86 -0.92 -8.03 -10.65
N ALA A 87 -2.16 -7.86 -10.16
CA ALA A 87 -2.90 -6.63 -10.36
C ALA A 87 -2.24 -5.47 -9.61
N VAL A 88 -1.78 -4.45 -10.34
CA VAL A 88 -1.20 -3.22 -9.79
C VAL A 88 -2.07 -2.04 -10.21
N LYS A 89 -2.54 -1.25 -9.24
CA LYS A 89 -3.44 -0.12 -9.50
C LYS A 89 -3.03 1.11 -8.71
N ARG A 90 -2.96 2.25 -9.39
CA ARG A 90 -2.82 3.54 -8.73
C ARG A 90 -4.18 3.99 -8.19
N ASP A 91 -4.26 4.32 -6.91
CA ASP A 91 -5.46 4.86 -6.28
C ASP A 91 -5.20 6.25 -5.69
N ILE A 92 -5.67 7.28 -6.39
CA ILE A 92 -5.48 8.68 -5.98
C ILE A 92 -6.12 9.03 -4.62
N ARG A 93 -7.07 8.22 -4.15
CA ARG A 93 -7.79 8.41 -2.88
C ARG A 93 -7.05 7.82 -1.70
N LEU A 94 -6.01 7.02 -1.97
CA LEU A 94 -5.09 6.46 -0.98
C LEU A 94 -4.14 7.56 -0.51
N TYR A 95 -4.59 8.33 0.47
CA TYR A 95 -3.84 9.41 1.11
C TYR A 95 -4.30 9.58 2.56
N GLU A 96 -3.37 9.93 3.45
CA GLU A 96 -3.68 10.24 4.84
C GLU A 96 -4.65 11.41 4.92
N ARG A 97 -5.69 11.25 5.75
CA ARG A 97 -6.73 12.26 5.90
C ARG A 97 -6.28 13.24 7.00
N GLN A 98 -6.34 14.55 6.76
CA GLN A 98 -5.80 15.57 7.69
C GLN A 98 -6.30 15.42 9.14
N THR A 99 -7.55 15.01 9.34
CA THR A 99 -8.17 14.91 10.67
C THR A 99 -7.93 13.58 11.39
N THR A 100 -7.58 12.51 10.65
CA THR A 100 -7.51 11.14 11.20
C THR A 100 -6.22 10.40 10.84
N GLY A 101 -5.33 11.03 10.07
CA GLY A 101 -4.03 10.48 9.66
C GLY A 101 -4.13 9.09 9.02
N ILE A 102 -3.32 8.18 9.54
CA ILE A 102 -3.22 6.79 9.09
C ILE A 102 -4.47 5.98 9.46
N ASP A 103 -5.13 6.26 10.58
CA ASP A 103 -6.34 5.54 11.01
C ASP A 103 -7.47 5.74 9.98
N GLY A 104 -7.66 6.97 9.51
CA GLY A 104 -8.65 7.25 8.45
C GLY A 104 -8.30 6.67 7.08
N LEU A 105 -7.00 6.47 6.82
CA LEU A 105 -6.53 5.76 5.63
C LEU A 105 -6.82 4.25 5.74
N GLU A 106 -6.62 3.68 6.93
CA GLU A 106 -6.96 2.28 7.22
C GLU A 106 -8.46 2.00 7.07
N ASP A 107 -9.32 2.89 7.59
CA ASP A 107 -10.77 2.81 7.43
C ASP A 107 -11.20 2.83 5.95
N TYR A 108 -10.55 3.69 5.15
CA TYR A 108 -10.76 3.72 3.71
C TYR A 108 -10.41 2.38 3.05
N ILE A 109 -9.25 1.80 3.39
CA ILE A 109 -8.80 0.52 2.87
C ILE A 109 -9.79 -0.59 3.24
N ILE A 110 -10.20 -0.67 4.50
CA ILE A 110 -11.16 -1.67 4.98
C ILE A 110 -12.47 -1.55 4.20
N LYS A 111 -12.96 -0.32 4.01
CA LYS A 111 -14.19 -0.05 3.24
C LYS A 111 -14.06 -0.46 1.78
N GLU A 112 -12.95 -0.14 1.12
CA GLU A 112 -12.72 -0.52 -0.28
C GLU A 112 -12.58 -2.05 -0.46
N LEU A 113 -11.86 -2.73 0.45
CA LEU A 113 -11.66 -4.18 0.38
C LEU A 113 -12.90 -5.00 0.78
N SER A 114 -13.92 -4.35 1.37
CA SER A 114 -15.18 -5.00 1.76
C SER A 114 -16.24 -5.01 0.66
N LYS A 115 -16.08 -4.19 -0.37
CA LYS A 115 -16.99 -4.12 -1.53
C LYS A 115 -16.92 -5.39 -2.37
#